data_AF-A0A368GCM7-F1
#
_entry.id   AF-A0A368GCM7-F1
#
_cell.length_a   1.000
_cell.length_b   1.000
_cell.length_c   1.000
_cell.angle_alpha   90.00
_cell.angle_beta   90.00
_cell.angle_gamma   90.00
#
_symmetry.space_group_name_H-M   'P 1'
#
loop_
_entity.id
_entity.type
_entity.pdbx_description
1 polymer ?
#
loop_
_entity_poly.entity_id
_entity_poly.type
_entity_poly.pdbx_seq_one_letter_code
_entity_poly.pdbx_strand_id
1 'polypeptide(L)'
;MHDNRLRQNMAELCFIALAITSLLPALSEGAQCANGQLTNTEISQYVLDPVNQRRNTLAAGNQKNGESGQNLPPPASMSPMVSHSILSPFL
;
A
#
# COMPACT_ATOMS: atom_id res chain seq x y z
N MET A 1 24.56 40.35 -21.07
CA MET A 1 25.05 39.66 -19.86
C MET A 1 23.97 39.49 -18.78
N HIS A 2 23.04 40.43 -18.59
CA HIS A 2 21.93 40.31 -17.61
C HIS A 2 20.86 39.25 -17.97
N ASP A 3 20.51 39.10 -19.25
CA ASP A 3 19.48 38.15 -19.73
C ASP A 3 19.88 36.67 -19.50
N ASN A 4 21.14 36.29 -19.74
CA ASN A 4 21.63 34.92 -19.46
C ASN A 4 21.52 34.54 -17.97
N ARG A 5 21.69 35.50 -17.06
CA ARG A 5 21.59 35.27 -15.62
C ARG A 5 20.14 35.04 -15.19
N LEU A 6 19.19 35.76 -15.79
CA LEU A 6 17.76 35.55 -15.56
C LEU A 6 17.29 34.20 -16.09
N ARG A 7 17.78 33.78 -17.27
CA ARG A 7 17.48 32.46 -17.86
C ARG A 7 18.02 31.30 -17.02
N GLN A 8 19.23 31.44 -16.47
CA GLN A 8 19.80 30.45 -15.55
C GLN A 8 18.95 30.32 -14.28
N ASN A 9 18.59 31.45 -13.65
CA ASN A 9 17.75 31.44 -12.45
C ASN A 9 16.36 30.81 -12.71
N MET A 10 15.75 31.08 -13.85
CA MET A 10 14.46 30.49 -14.24
C MET A 10 14.59 28.99 -14.50
N ALA A 11 15.67 28.55 -15.15
CA ALA A 11 15.92 27.12 -15.37
C ALA A 11 16.07 26.37 -14.04
N GLU A 12 16.84 26.91 -13.09
CA GLU A 12 17.02 26.31 -11.76
C GLU A 12 15.70 26.16 -11.00
N LEU A 13 14.85 27.19 -11.01
CA LEU A 13 13.52 27.14 -10.38
C LEU A 13 12.60 26.10 -11.04
N CYS A 14 12.64 25.99 -12.38
CA CYS A 14 11.89 24.96 -13.11
C CYS A 14 12.37 23.54 -12.75
N PHE A 15 13.67 23.31 -12.63
CA PHE A 15 14.21 22.02 -12.23
C PHE A 15 13.80 21.63 -10.81
N ILE A 16 13.82 22.59 -9.88
CA ILE A 16 13.35 22.38 -8.50
C ILE A 16 11.85 22.03 -8.51
N ALA A 17 11.03 22.77 -9.26
CA ALA A 17 9.60 22.50 -9.35
C ALA A 17 9.31 21.12 -9.96
N LEU A 18 10.04 20.70 -10.99
CA LEU A 18 9.90 19.37 -11.61
C LEU A 18 10.36 18.25 -10.65
N ALA A 19 11.43 18.47 -9.88
CA ALA A 19 11.88 17.51 -8.89
C ALA A 19 10.85 17.35 -7.75
N ILE A 20 10.33 18.47 -7.25
CA ILE A 20 9.30 18.48 -6.20
C ILE A 20 8.02 17.80 -6.69
N THR A 21 7.50 18.18 -7.86
CA THR A 21 6.26 17.60 -8.42
C THR A 21 6.39 16.12 -8.79
N SER A 22 7.59 15.64 -9.14
CA SER A 22 7.82 14.21 -9.41
C SER A 22 8.02 13.37 -8.13
N LEU A 23 8.63 13.91 -7.07
CA LEU A 23 8.84 13.18 -5.82
C LEU A 23 7.66 13.24 -4.85
N LEU A 24 6.88 14.33 -4.83
CA LEU A 24 5.77 14.48 -3.88
C LEU A 24 4.74 13.34 -3.94
N PRO A 25 4.30 12.84 -5.11
CA PRO A 25 3.38 11.71 -5.19
C PRO A 25 3.91 10.45 -4.51
N ALA A 26 5.22 10.16 -4.67
CA ALA A 26 5.85 9.01 -4.02
C ALA A 26 5.97 9.19 -2.49
N LEU A 27 6.08 10.43 -2.01
CA LEU A 27 6.08 10.76 -0.58
C LEU A 27 4.66 10.86 0.02
N SER A 28 3.64 10.93 -0.83
CA SER A 28 2.23 10.97 -0.45
C SER A 28 1.52 9.65 -0.76
N GLU A 29 2.24 8.53 -0.67
CA GLU A 29 1.66 7.23 -0.32
C GLU A 29 1.09 7.29 1.12
N GLY A 30 0.11 8.16 1.31
CA GLY A 30 -0.68 8.32 2.51
C GLY A 30 -1.65 7.16 2.66
N ALA A 31 -2.45 7.24 3.72
CA ALA A 31 -3.34 6.16 4.05
C ALA A 31 -4.31 5.82 2.91
N GLN A 32 -4.38 4.54 2.61
CA GLN A 32 -5.27 3.99 1.57
C GLN A 32 -6.75 4.31 1.82
N CYS A 33 -7.07 4.56 3.09
CA CYS A 33 -8.38 4.86 3.61
C CYS A 33 -8.41 6.32 4.03
N ALA A 34 -9.48 7.04 3.70
CA ALA A 34 -9.70 8.40 4.20
C ALA A 34 -9.60 8.42 5.73
N ASN A 35 -8.74 9.29 6.27
CA ASN A 35 -8.40 9.39 7.70
C ASN A 35 -7.72 8.16 8.32
N GLY A 36 -7.28 7.19 7.50
CA GLY A 36 -6.47 6.09 7.98
C GLY A 36 -5.09 6.57 8.43
N GLN A 37 -4.44 5.79 9.28
CA GLN A 37 -3.07 6.08 9.75
C GLN A 37 -2.03 5.15 9.13
N LEU A 38 -2.48 4.08 8.46
CA LEU A 38 -1.61 3.08 7.87
C LEU A 38 -1.41 3.36 6.39
N THR A 39 -0.16 3.35 5.96
CA THR A 39 0.25 3.35 4.56
C THR A 39 -0.19 2.07 3.85
N ASN A 40 -0.20 2.09 2.51
CA ASN A 40 -0.45 0.88 1.69
C ASN A 40 0.50 -0.26 2.06
N THR A 41 1.78 0.08 2.25
CA THR A 41 2.83 -0.88 2.60
C THR A 41 2.56 -1.52 3.96
N GLU A 42 2.17 -0.74 4.96
CA GLU A 42 1.84 -1.27 6.29
C GLU A 42 0.60 -2.18 6.25
N ILE A 43 -0.44 -1.79 5.51
CA ILE A 43 -1.63 -2.62 5.32
C ILE A 43 -1.26 -3.94 4.63
N SER A 44 -0.47 -3.89 3.56
CA SER A 44 -0.05 -5.09 2.84
C SER A 44 0.77 -6.01 3.73
N GLN A 45 1.87 -5.51 4.29
CA GLN A 45 2.88 -6.32 4.94
C GLN A 45 2.47 -6.79 6.34
N TYR A 46 1.77 -5.95 7.10
CA TYR A 46 1.43 -6.28 8.50
C TYR A 46 0.03 -6.83 8.68
N VAL A 47 -0.87 -6.64 7.71
CA VAL A 47 -2.25 -7.12 7.81
C VAL A 47 -2.56 -8.16 6.75
N LEU A 48 -2.47 -7.81 5.46
CA LEU A 48 -2.92 -8.71 4.40
C LEU A 48 -2.04 -9.95 4.24
N ASP A 49 -0.72 -9.77 4.17
CA ASP A 49 0.20 -10.89 3.93
C ASP A 49 0.15 -11.93 5.06
N PRO A 50 0.20 -11.58 6.36
CA PRO A 50 0.12 -12.56 7.43
C PRO A 50 -1.24 -13.29 7.45
N VAL A 51 -2.33 -12.57 7.20
CA VAL A 51 -3.68 -13.18 7.16
C VAL A 51 -3.81 -14.12 5.98
N ASN A 52 -3.39 -13.70 4.78
CA ASN A 52 -3.42 -14.54 3.59
C ASN A 52 -2.49 -15.74 3.72
N GLN A 53 -1.33 -15.62 4.38
CA GLN A 53 -0.46 -16.76 4.67
C GLN A 53 -1.17 -17.82 5.54
N ARG A 54 -1.89 -17.38 6.57
CA ARG A 54 -2.69 -18.29 7.42
C ARG A 54 -3.85 -18.91 6.64
N ARG A 55 -4.58 -18.11 5.85
CA ARG A 55 -5.63 -18.61 4.95
C ARG A 55 -5.05 -19.67 4.00
N ASN A 56 -3.92 -19.43 3.34
CA ASN A 56 -3.29 -20.42 2.47
C ASN A 56 -2.91 -21.71 3.21
N THR A 57 -2.43 -21.59 4.45
CA THR A 57 -2.12 -22.75 5.31
C THR A 57 -3.37 -23.57 5.65
N LEU A 58 -4.49 -22.90 5.93
CA LEU A 58 -5.78 -23.52 6.17
C LEU A 58 -6.37 -24.15 4.90
N ALA A 59 -6.30 -23.46 3.75
CA ALA A 59 -6.71 -23.99 2.45
C ALA A 59 -6.00 -25.30 2.10
N ALA A 60 -4.71 -25.38 2.44
CA ALA A 60 -3.90 -26.58 2.26
C ALA A 60 -4.17 -27.69 3.30
N GLY A 61 -5.08 -27.47 4.25
CA GLY A 61 -5.38 -28.44 5.31
C GLY A 61 -4.24 -28.63 6.32
N ASN A 62 -3.34 -27.64 6.44
CA ASN A 62 -2.14 -27.72 7.27
C ASN A 62 -2.23 -26.92 8.58
N GLN A 63 -3.31 -26.17 8.78
CA GLN A 63 -3.47 -25.36 9.98
C GLN A 63 -3.94 -26.22 11.15
N LYS A 64 -3.20 -26.20 12.26
CA LYS A 64 -3.56 -26.89 13.50
C LYS A 64 -4.79 -26.25 14.17
N ASN A 65 -5.69 -27.11 14.62
CA ASN A 65 -6.75 -26.78 15.56
C ASN A 65 -6.15 -26.80 16.97
N GLY A 66 -6.32 -25.70 17.72
CA GLY A 66 -5.72 -25.55 19.05
C GLY A 66 -6.32 -26.43 20.14
N GLU A 67 -7.58 -26.84 19.99
CA GLU A 67 -8.28 -27.71 20.94
C GLU A 67 -7.92 -29.18 20.73
N SER A 68 -7.99 -29.65 19.48
CA SER A 68 -7.82 -31.07 19.15
C SER A 68 -6.39 -31.48 18.80
N GLY A 69 -5.51 -30.53 18.46
CA GLY A 69 -4.18 -30.81 17.90
C GLY A 69 -4.18 -31.39 16.47
N GLN A 70 -5.35 -31.73 15.94
CA GLN A 70 -5.53 -32.15 14.55
C GLN A 70 -5.51 -30.94 13.62
N ASN A 71 -5.41 -31.15 12.31
CA ASN A 71 -5.54 -30.05 11.37
C ASN A 71 -7.02 -29.68 11.18
N LEU A 72 -7.29 -28.39 10.99
CA LEU A 72 -8.59 -27.92 10.53
C LEU A 72 -8.89 -28.49 9.14
N PRO A 73 -10.14 -28.88 8.85
CA PRO A 73 -10.50 -29.34 7.52
C PRO A 73 -10.32 -28.21 6.51
N PRO A 74 -9.81 -28.50 5.30
CA PRO A 74 -9.70 -27.51 4.25
C PRO A 74 -11.10 -27.03 3.82
N PRO A 75 -11.31 -25.72 3.61
CA PRO A 75 -12.57 -25.20 3.09
C PRO A 75 -12.78 -25.61 1.63
N ALA A 76 -14.05 -25.69 1.20
CA ALA A 76 -14.40 -25.97 -0.20
C ALA A 76 -13.86 -24.90 -1.18
N SER A 77 -13.81 -23.64 -0.73
CA SER A 77 -13.22 -22.52 -1.48
C SER A 77 -12.77 -21.43 -0.53
N MET A 78 -11.62 -20.79 -0.82
CA MET A 78 -11.16 -19.65 -0.04
C MET A 78 -10.42 -18.63 -0.90
N SER A 79 -11.04 -17.47 -1.11
CA SER A 79 -10.45 -16.36 -1.87
C SER A 79 -9.43 -15.56 -1.03
N PRO A 80 -8.41 -14.95 -1.66
CA PRO A 80 -7.49 -14.05 -0.96
C PRO A 80 -8.22 -12.82 -0.43
N MET A 81 -7.77 -12.30 0.71
CA MET A 81 -8.14 -10.97 1.17
C MET A 81 -7.35 -9.93 0.40
N VAL A 82 -8.02 -8.86 0.02
CA VAL A 82 -7.46 -7.70 -0.68
C VAL A 82 -7.88 -6.43 0.04
N SER A 83 -7.04 -5.40 0.01
CA SER A 83 -7.45 -4.07 0.47
C SER A 83 -8.37 -3.44 -0.57
N HIS A 84 -9.43 -2.77 -0.10
CA HIS A 84 -10.34 -2.02 -0.95
C HIS A 84 -10.35 -0.56 -0.52
N SER A 85 -9.93 0.33 -1.42
CA SER A 85 -10.08 1.78 -1.23
C SER A 85 -11.50 2.18 -1.62
N ILE A 86 -12.31 2.59 -0.65
CA ILE A 86 -13.50 3.39 -0.95
C ILE A 86 -12.99 4.80 -1.26
N LEU A 87 -12.64 5.06 -2.52
CA LEU A 87 -12.56 6.43 -3.01
C LEU A 87 -13.98 7.00 -2.87
N SER A 88 -14.23 7.80 -1.83
CA SER A 88 -15.43 8.63 -1.80
C SER A 88 -15.40 9.49 -3.06
N PRO A 89 -16.40 9.40 -3.96
CA PRO A 89 -16.42 10.20 -5.19
C PRO A 89 -16.80 11.68 -4.93
N PHE A 90 -16.60 12.17 -3.71
CA PHE A 90 -16.98 13.52 -3.29
C PHE A 90 -15.90 14.11 -2.39
N LEU A 91 -14.90 14.73 -2.99
CA LEU A 91 -14.26 15.98 -2.57
C LEU A 91 -13.61 16.63 -3.79
#